data_AF-A0A975P4R8-F1
#
_entry.id   AF-A0A975P4R8-F1
#
_cell.length_a   1.000
_cell.length_b   1.000
_cell.length_c   1.000
_cell.angle_alpha   90.00
_cell.angle_beta   90.00
_cell.angle_gamma   90.00
#
_symmetry.space_group_name_H-M   'P 1'
#
loop_
_entity.id
_entity.type
_entity.pdbx_description
1 polymer ?
#
loop_
_entity_poly.entity_id
_entity_poly.type
_entity_poly.pdbx_seq_one_letter_code
_entity_poly.pdbx_strand_id
1 'polypeptide(L)'
;MRPAKCLVTGLAALLLSGVMVQAQDLQAFDTVEGWEILVDPTVGNGCLINAEFEDGSDVRIGFDMAADSGYVLAANAAWGDIEQGATYPLTFSLDGDVYEAEGKGLYIDDLPGVDIAFDSMDFLMGLAEKNSMELSTSNGPVMTIDLSGSAAALLRAIECQEQQG
;
A
#
# COMPACT_ATOMS: atom_id res chain seq x y z
N MET A 1 40.87 -45.83 -44.30
CA MET A 1 41.65 -44.65 -43.87
C MET A 1 40.70 -43.44 -43.82
N ARG A 2 40.48 -42.90 -42.60
CA ARG A 2 40.01 -41.56 -42.14
C ARG A 2 38.99 -40.71 -42.95
N PRO A 3 38.17 -39.85 -42.31
CA PRO A 3 37.62 -39.91 -40.94
C PRO A 3 36.12 -39.52 -40.83
N ALA A 4 35.53 -39.93 -39.72
CA ALA A 4 34.25 -39.45 -39.19
C ALA A 4 34.29 -37.95 -38.85
N LYS A 5 33.14 -37.27 -38.96
CA LYS A 5 32.84 -36.03 -38.24
C LYS A 5 31.41 -36.07 -37.73
N CYS A 6 31.28 -36.06 -36.40
CA CYS A 6 30.08 -35.82 -35.64
C CYS A 6 29.37 -34.55 -36.13
N LEU A 7 28.04 -34.61 -36.29
CA LEU A 7 27.22 -33.42 -36.12
C LEU A 7 26.38 -33.62 -34.86
N VAL A 8 26.67 -32.77 -33.88
CA VAL A 8 26.08 -32.75 -32.55
C VAL A 8 24.71 -32.07 -32.60
N THR A 9 23.80 -32.67 -31.85
CA THR A 9 22.43 -32.31 -31.48
C THR A 9 22.29 -30.85 -31.04
N GLY A 10 21.25 -30.15 -31.49
CA GLY A 10 20.83 -28.84 -30.98
C GLY A 10 19.39 -28.87 -30.49
N LEU A 11 19.18 -29.17 -29.21
CA LEU A 11 17.88 -29.03 -28.54
C LEU A 11 17.87 -27.64 -27.88
N ALA A 12 17.16 -26.67 -28.47
CA ALA A 12 16.97 -25.36 -27.86
C ALA A 12 15.81 -25.44 -26.86
N ALA A 13 16.13 -25.55 -25.57
CA ALA A 13 15.15 -25.41 -24.50
C ALA A 13 14.93 -23.92 -24.22
N LEU A 14 13.78 -23.37 -24.63
CA LEU A 14 13.32 -22.06 -24.15
C LEU A 14 12.93 -22.21 -22.68
N LEU A 15 13.77 -21.70 -21.78
CA LEU A 15 13.44 -21.50 -20.38
C LEU A 15 12.50 -20.29 -20.28
N LEU A 16 11.21 -20.54 -20.15
CA LEU A 16 10.24 -19.55 -19.68
C LEU A 16 10.53 -19.29 -18.20
N SER A 17 11.36 -18.29 -17.91
CA SER A 17 11.47 -17.73 -16.56
C SER A 17 10.16 -17.00 -16.26
N GLY A 18 9.20 -17.70 -15.64
CA GLY A 18 8.03 -17.06 -15.07
C GLY A 18 8.49 -16.11 -13.97
N VAL A 19 8.30 -14.82 -14.17
CA VAL A 19 8.45 -13.84 -13.09
C VAL A 19 7.29 -14.15 -12.13
N MET A 20 7.60 -14.68 -10.95
CA MET A 20 6.59 -14.76 -9.90
C MET A 20 6.38 -13.35 -9.41
N VAL A 21 5.32 -12.70 -9.90
CA VAL A 21 4.78 -11.50 -9.29
C VAL A 21 4.28 -11.95 -7.91
N GLN A 22 4.99 -11.55 -6.85
CA GLN A 22 4.49 -11.69 -5.49
C GLN A 22 3.45 -10.58 -5.31
N ALA A 23 2.22 -10.86 -5.71
CA ALA A 23 1.09 -10.08 -5.21
C ALA A 23 1.14 -10.18 -3.69
N GLN A 24 1.01 -9.06 -2.98
CA GLN A 24 0.83 -9.11 -1.53
C GLN A 24 -0.44 -9.94 -1.26
N ASP A 25 -0.30 -11.03 -0.51
CA ASP A 25 -1.38 -12.01 -0.24
C ASP A 25 -2.41 -11.42 0.75
N LEU A 26 -3.02 -10.29 0.39
CA LEU A 26 -4.13 -9.70 1.12
C LEU A 26 -5.37 -10.59 0.97
N GLN A 27 -6.06 -10.82 2.08
CA GLN A 27 -7.26 -11.65 2.10
C GLN A 27 -8.49 -10.75 2.11
N ALA A 28 -9.34 -10.88 1.09
CA ALA A 28 -10.58 -10.13 1.03
C ALA A 28 -11.54 -10.48 2.16
N PHE A 29 -12.10 -9.47 2.82
CA PHE A 29 -13.07 -9.62 3.91
C PHE A 29 -14.42 -9.00 3.59
N ASP A 30 -14.46 -7.76 3.07
CA ASP A 30 -15.72 -7.07 2.72
C ASP A 30 -15.47 -5.89 1.74
N THR A 31 -16.53 -5.19 1.36
CA THR A 31 -16.46 -3.91 0.63
C THR A 31 -17.54 -2.95 1.14
N VAL A 32 -17.16 -1.74 1.53
CA VAL A 32 -18.07 -0.73 2.10
C VAL A 32 -17.80 0.62 1.46
N GLU A 33 -18.83 1.23 0.86
CA GLU A 33 -18.80 2.61 0.35
C GLU A 33 -17.60 2.91 -0.58
N GLY A 34 -17.19 1.95 -1.40
CA GLY A 34 -16.07 2.09 -2.35
C GLY A 34 -14.70 1.69 -1.81
N TRP A 35 -14.60 1.31 -0.54
CA TRP A 35 -13.39 0.80 0.08
C TRP A 35 -13.47 -0.72 0.24
N GLU A 36 -12.40 -1.42 -0.11
CA GLU A 36 -12.23 -2.83 0.21
C GLU A 36 -11.77 -2.98 1.66
N ILE A 37 -12.26 -4.00 2.36
CA ILE A 37 -11.77 -4.39 3.68
C ILE A 37 -10.99 -5.67 3.50
N LEU A 38 -9.72 -5.64 3.89
CA LEU A 38 -8.77 -6.71 3.66
C LEU A 38 -8.09 -7.08 4.99
N VAL A 39 -7.59 -8.32 5.07
CA VAL A 39 -6.70 -8.78 6.14
C VAL A 39 -5.30 -8.95 5.55
N ASP A 40 -4.30 -8.39 6.23
CA ASP A 40 -2.90 -8.57 5.91
C ASP A 40 -2.23 -9.51 6.95
N PRO A 41 -1.96 -10.77 6.57
CA PRO A 41 -1.29 -11.72 7.45
C PRO A 41 0.15 -11.32 7.83
N THR A 42 0.79 -10.45 7.06
CA THR A 42 2.21 -10.08 7.25
C THR A 42 2.42 -9.11 8.40
N VAL A 43 1.40 -8.35 8.77
CA VAL A 43 1.38 -7.39 9.89
C VAL A 43 0.59 -7.91 11.10
N GLY A 44 0.59 -9.24 11.29
CA GLY A 44 -0.07 -9.89 12.42
C GLY A 44 -1.58 -10.07 12.25
N ASN A 45 -2.05 -10.33 11.03
CA ASN A 45 -3.48 -10.35 10.67
C ASN A 45 -4.16 -8.99 10.95
N GLY A 46 -3.47 -7.92 10.58
CA GLY A 46 -4.03 -6.58 10.64
C GLY A 46 -5.14 -6.40 9.60
N CYS A 47 -6.28 -5.86 10.00
CA CYS A 47 -7.31 -5.44 9.06
C CYS A 47 -7.02 -4.03 8.55
N LEU A 48 -7.38 -3.78 7.29
CA LEU A 48 -7.16 -2.52 6.59
C LEU A 48 -8.33 -2.19 5.66
N ILE A 49 -8.47 -0.91 5.33
CA ILE A 49 -9.28 -0.44 4.20
C ILE A 49 -8.35 -0.11 3.03
N ASN A 50 -8.78 -0.41 1.80
CA ASN A 50 -8.04 -0.14 0.58
C ASN A 50 -8.94 0.56 -0.46
N ALA A 51 -8.39 1.53 -1.18
CA ALA A 51 -9.06 2.12 -2.33
C ALA A 51 -8.05 2.59 -3.39
N GLU A 52 -8.41 2.36 -4.65
CA GLU A 52 -7.73 2.91 -5.82
C GLU A 52 -8.47 4.16 -6.32
N PHE A 53 -7.74 5.20 -6.71
CA PHE A 53 -8.27 6.49 -7.14
C PHE A 53 -8.00 6.78 -8.62
N GLU A 54 -8.76 7.71 -9.20
CA GLU A 54 -8.68 8.06 -10.63
C GLU A 54 -7.30 8.60 -11.06
N ASP A 55 -6.54 9.18 -10.13
CA ASP A 55 -5.18 9.69 -10.37
C ASP A 55 -4.10 8.57 -10.31
N GLY A 56 -4.52 7.32 -10.15
CA GLY A 56 -3.65 6.15 -10.04
C GLY A 56 -3.09 5.96 -8.64
N SER A 57 -3.63 6.64 -7.62
CA SER A 57 -3.25 6.36 -6.23
C SER A 57 -3.83 5.03 -5.75
N ASP A 58 -3.04 4.26 -5.01
CA ASP A 58 -3.48 3.13 -4.19
C ASP A 58 -3.22 3.48 -2.72
N VAL A 59 -4.28 3.49 -1.90
CA VAL A 59 -4.21 3.91 -0.50
C VAL A 59 -4.78 2.86 0.42
N ARG A 60 -3.96 2.50 1.41
CA ARG A 60 -4.32 1.60 2.50
C ARG A 60 -4.27 2.32 3.82
N ILE A 61 -5.30 2.12 4.64
CA ILE A 61 -5.32 2.58 6.03
C ILE A 61 -5.64 1.36 6.88
N GLY A 62 -4.73 0.98 7.77
CA GLY A 62 -4.85 -0.28 8.49
C GLY A 62 -4.20 -0.29 9.86
N PHE A 63 -4.31 -1.44 10.50
CA PHE A 63 -3.72 -1.73 11.79
C PHE A 63 -2.55 -2.69 11.61
N ASP A 64 -1.36 -2.32 12.09
CA ASP A 64 -0.23 -3.22 12.22
C ASP A 64 -0.24 -3.80 13.65
N MET A 65 -0.73 -5.02 13.77
CA MET A 65 -0.83 -5.72 15.05
C MET A 65 0.52 -6.27 15.52
N ALA A 66 1.52 -6.36 14.63
CA ALA A 66 2.88 -6.74 15.00
C ALA A 66 3.65 -5.56 15.62
N ALA A 67 3.33 -4.33 15.22
CA ALA A 67 3.94 -3.10 15.72
C ALA A 67 3.09 -2.35 16.77
N ASP A 68 1.83 -2.74 17.00
CA ASP A 68 0.87 -2.05 17.86
C ASP A 68 0.63 -0.59 17.41
N SER A 69 0.46 -0.39 16.10
CA SER A 69 0.28 0.92 15.48
C SER A 69 -0.75 0.89 14.34
N GLY A 70 -1.28 2.05 13.97
CA GLY A 70 -1.94 2.22 12.67
C GLY A 70 -0.91 2.55 11.60
N TYR A 71 -1.30 2.41 10.33
CA TYR A 71 -0.49 2.85 9.21
C TYR A 71 -1.34 3.43 8.08
N VAL A 72 -0.73 4.34 7.32
CA VAL A 72 -1.19 4.76 5.99
C VAL A 72 -0.13 4.36 4.98
N LEU A 73 -0.50 3.53 4.02
CA LEU A 73 0.30 3.27 2.85
C LEU A 73 -0.30 4.07 1.69
N ALA A 74 0.51 4.93 1.06
CA ALA A 74 0.09 5.75 -0.07
C ALA A 74 1.05 5.56 -1.25
N ALA A 75 0.58 4.93 -2.33
CA ALA A 75 1.34 4.69 -3.55
C ALA A 75 0.74 5.47 -4.73
N ASN A 76 1.59 6.04 -5.58
CA ASN A 76 1.24 6.83 -6.77
C ASN A 76 2.50 7.06 -7.63
N ALA A 77 2.39 7.04 -8.96
CA ALA A 77 3.52 7.31 -9.84
C ALA A 77 4.18 8.71 -9.64
N ALA A 78 3.43 9.68 -9.10
CA ALA A 78 3.90 11.03 -8.79
C ALA A 78 4.98 11.08 -7.71
N TRP A 79 5.15 10.02 -6.91
CA TRP A 79 6.29 9.88 -6.01
C TRP A 79 7.64 9.90 -6.74
N GLY A 80 7.67 9.51 -8.01
CA GLY A 80 8.90 9.41 -8.79
C GLY A 80 9.83 8.33 -8.23
N ASP A 81 11.12 8.66 -8.11
CA ASP A 81 12.14 7.73 -7.64
C ASP A 81 12.14 7.63 -6.10
N ILE A 82 11.46 6.61 -5.57
CA ILE A 82 11.51 6.24 -4.15
C ILE A 82 12.54 5.12 -3.94
N GLU A 83 13.34 5.23 -2.90
CA GLU A 83 14.26 4.20 -2.44
C GLU A 83 13.59 3.33 -1.37
N GLN A 84 13.57 2.01 -1.56
CA GLN A 84 12.99 1.06 -0.61
C GLN A 84 13.63 1.22 0.78
N GLY A 85 12.80 1.47 1.79
CA GLY A 85 13.19 1.61 3.20
C GLY A 85 13.80 2.97 3.59
N ALA A 86 14.05 3.87 2.63
CA ALA A 86 14.50 5.22 2.93
C ALA A 86 13.39 6.02 3.64
N THR A 87 13.76 6.94 4.53
CA THR A 87 12.80 7.81 5.22
C THR A 87 12.62 9.11 4.43
N TYR A 88 11.36 9.52 4.26
CA TYR A 88 10.99 10.77 3.63
C TYR A 88 10.16 11.62 4.60
N PRO A 89 10.51 12.89 4.84
CA PRO A 89 9.65 13.82 5.58
C PRO A 89 8.47 14.23 4.71
N LEU A 90 7.28 14.19 5.27
CA LEU A 90 6.01 14.38 4.58
C LEU A 90 5.05 15.21 5.43
N THR A 91 4.03 15.72 4.76
CA THR A 91 2.95 16.43 5.42
C THR A 91 1.61 15.86 4.96
N PHE A 92 0.73 15.55 5.91
CA PHE A 92 -0.68 15.30 5.66
C PHE A 92 -1.47 16.58 5.89
N SER A 93 -2.44 16.83 5.02
CA SER A 93 -3.48 17.83 5.22
C SER A 93 -4.84 17.14 5.16
N LEU A 94 -5.55 17.10 6.28
CA LEU A 94 -6.90 16.55 6.39
C LEU A 94 -7.90 17.70 6.46
N ASP A 95 -8.52 18.02 5.33
CA ASP A 95 -9.33 19.25 5.14
C ASP A 95 -8.63 20.55 5.63
N GLY A 96 -7.30 20.61 5.48
CA GLY A 96 -6.49 21.76 5.90
C GLY A 96 -5.90 21.66 7.31
N ASP A 97 -6.26 20.65 8.10
CA ASP A 97 -5.56 20.34 9.35
C ASP A 97 -4.25 19.61 9.03
N VAL A 98 -3.12 20.24 9.38
CA VAL A 98 -1.79 19.83 8.92
C VAL A 98 -1.05 19.00 9.98
N TYR A 99 -0.51 17.86 9.56
CA TYR A 99 0.28 16.94 10.39
C TYR A 99 1.62 16.66 9.70
N GLU A 100 2.71 16.79 10.44
CA GLU A 100 4.04 16.36 9.99
C GLU A 100 4.21 14.85 10.21
N ALA A 101 4.80 14.16 9.25
CA ALA A 101 5.02 12.72 9.29
C ALA A 101 6.35 12.34 8.65
N GLU A 102 6.78 11.11 8.93
CA GLU A 102 7.87 10.45 8.21
C GLU A 102 7.35 9.16 7.59
N GLY A 103 7.59 8.97 6.29
CA GLY A 103 7.22 7.76 5.56
C GLY A 103 8.43 6.94 5.15
N LYS A 104 8.28 5.61 5.13
CA LYS A 104 9.26 4.67 4.61
C LYS A 104 8.96 4.33 3.16
N GLY A 105 9.91 4.57 2.27
CA GLY A 105 9.76 4.27 0.86
C GLY A 105 9.50 2.78 0.59
N LEU A 106 8.57 2.48 -0.31
CA LEU A 106 8.25 1.12 -0.73
C LEU A 106 7.62 1.09 -2.12
N TYR A 107 7.32 -0.12 -2.58
CA TYR A 107 6.56 -0.37 -3.81
C TYR A 107 5.37 -1.31 -3.51
N ILE A 108 4.18 -0.94 -3.96
CA ILE A 108 3.03 -1.86 -4.09
C ILE A 108 2.88 -2.17 -5.57
N ASP A 109 2.96 -3.45 -5.97
CA ASP A 109 2.73 -3.85 -7.37
C ASP A 109 3.48 -2.97 -8.39
N ASP A 110 4.76 -2.71 -8.12
CA ASP A 110 5.67 -1.82 -8.87
C ASP A 110 5.31 -0.31 -8.85
N LEU A 111 4.25 0.10 -8.14
CA LEU A 111 3.88 1.50 -7.90
C LEU A 111 4.68 2.06 -6.71
N PRO A 112 5.47 3.13 -6.87
CA PRO A 112 6.23 3.73 -5.77
C PRO A 112 5.28 4.36 -4.75
N GLY A 113 5.66 4.29 -3.49
CA GLY A 113 4.87 4.81 -2.39
C GLY A 113 5.64 4.91 -1.09
N VAL A 114 4.91 5.21 -0.03
CA VAL A 114 5.43 5.28 1.33
C VAL A 114 4.50 4.59 2.31
N ASP A 115 5.06 3.99 3.35
CA ASP A 115 4.38 3.46 4.52
C ASP A 115 4.64 4.39 5.71
N ILE A 116 3.56 4.84 6.35
CA ILE A 116 3.57 5.86 7.38
C ILE A 116 2.84 5.30 8.60
N ALA A 117 3.61 4.92 9.61
CA ALA A 117 3.05 4.49 10.89
C ALA A 117 2.50 5.69 11.70
N PHE A 118 1.42 5.47 12.43
CA PHE A 118 0.86 6.42 13.38
C PHE A 118 0.32 5.71 14.63
N ASP A 119 0.31 6.41 15.76
CA ASP A 119 -0.26 5.95 17.04
C ASP A 119 -1.32 6.92 17.60
N SER A 120 -1.66 7.96 16.81
CA SER A 120 -2.57 9.02 17.21
C SER A 120 -4.03 8.67 16.88
N MET A 121 -4.87 8.57 17.91
CA MET A 121 -6.32 8.43 17.74
C MET A 121 -6.91 9.65 17.03
N ASP A 122 -6.41 10.86 17.32
CA ASP A 122 -6.91 12.08 16.68
C ASP A 122 -6.65 12.06 15.16
N PHE A 123 -5.52 11.48 14.73
CA PHE A 123 -5.21 11.31 13.32
C PHE A 123 -6.12 10.27 12.65
N LEU A 124 -6.34 9.12 13.30
CA LEU A 124 -7.28 8.10 12.82
C LEU A 124 -8.70 8.65 12.68
N MET A 125 -9.16 9.43 13.68
CA MET A 125 -10.47 10.10 13.61
C MET A 125 -10.51 11.13 12.48
N GLY A 126 -9.41 11.85 12.23
CA GLY A 126 -9.26 12.72 11.07
C GLY A 126 -9.48 11.97 9.75
N LEU A 127 -8.86 10.79 9.58
CA LEU A 127 -9.05 9.97 8.38
C LEU A 127 -10.50 9.48 8.21
N ALA A 128 -11.23 9.30 9.31
CA ALA A 128 -12.63 8.87 9.30
C ALA A 128 -13.62 10.01 9.04
N GLU A 129 -13.39 11.20 9.61
CA GLU A 129 -14.39 12.27 9.66
C GLU A 129 -14.18 13.38 8.62
N LYS A 130 -12.98 13.50 8.05
CA LYS A 130 -12.64 14.53 7.07
C LYS A 130 -12.98 14.07 5.66
N ASN A 131 -13.05 15.01 4.72
CA ASN A 131 -13.49 14.76 3.35
C ASN A 131 -12.33 14.51 2.40
N SER A 132 -11.15 15.07 2.70
CA SER A 132 -9.99 15.00 1.82
C SER A 132 -8.71 14.79 2.61
N MET A 133 -7.79 14.05 2.00
CA MET A 133 -6.42 13.91 2.45
C MET A 133 -5.48 14.31 1.32
N GLU A 134 -4.69 15.35 1.54
CA GLU A 134 -3.56 15.69 0.68
C GLU A 134 -2.26 15.24 1.34
N LEU A 135 -1.42 14.56 0.58
CA LEU A 135 -0.08 14.18 0.98
C LEU A 135 0.95 14.98 0.19
N SER A 136 1.84 15.65 0.90
CA SER A 136 2.83 16.57 0.33
C SER A 136 4.25 16.24 0.75
N THR A 137 5.20 16.56 -0.15
CA THR A 137 6.63 16.63 0.15
C THR A 137 7.08 18.08 0.17
N SER A 138 8.38 18.31 0.46
CA SER A 138 8.99 19.65 0.30
C SER A 138 8.93 20.21 -1.13
N ASN A 139 8.67 19.35 -2.13
CA ASN A 139 8.51 19.75 -3.53
C ASN A 139 7.06 20.05 -3.92
N GLY A 140 6.10 19.86 -3.01
CA GLY A 140 4.67 20.10 -3.22
C GLY A 140 3.80 18.85 -3.05
N PRO A 141 2.49 18.96 -3.39
CA PRO A 141 1.55 17.85 -3.31
C PRO A 141 1.94 16.69 -4.22
N VAL A 142 1.88 15.48 -3.68
CA VAL A 142 2.05 14.23 -4.43
C VAL A 142 0.69 13.72 -4.88
N MET A 143 -0.28 13.75 -3.98
CA MET A 143 -1.63 13.23 -4.21
C MET A 143 -2.65 13.90 -3.30
N THR A 144 -3.90 13.89 -3.75
CA THR A 144 -5.06 14.32 -2.97
C THR A 144 -6.19 13.33 -3.20
N ILE A 145 -6.66 12.69 -2.14
CA ILE A 145 -7.73 11.69 -2.21
C ILE A 145 -8.99 12.18 -1.53
N ASP A 146 -10.12 11.65 -2.00
CA ASP A 146 -11.43 11.80 -1.37
C ASP A 146 -11.61 10.70 -0.31
N LEU A 147 -11.96 11.10 0.90
CA LEU A 147 -12.15 10.20 2.05
C LEU A 147 -13.61 9.78 2.23
N SER A 148 -14.50 10.05 1.27
CA SER A 148 -15.90 9.59 1.34
C SER A 148 -15.95 8.08 1.59
N GLY A 149 -16.80 7.69 2.54
CA GLY A 149 -16.96 6.29 2.92
C GLY A 149 -15.88 5.76 3.89
N SER A 150 -14.77 6.47 4.11
CA SER A 150 -13.68 5.99 4.97
C SER A 150 -14.14 5.71 6.40
N ALA A 151 -15.02 6.52 6.99
CA ALA A 151 -15.57 6.27 8.32
C ALA A 151 -16.29 4.91 8.42
N ALA A 152 -17.16 4.61 7.46
CA ALA A 152 -17.90 3.34 7.46
C ALA A 152 -16.95 2.16 7.21
N ALA A 153 -15.97 2.34 6.32
CA ALA A 153 -14.95 1.34 6.04
C ALA A 153 -14.04 1.08 7.25
N LEU A 154 -13.58 2.11 7.96
CA LEU A 154 -12.75 1.99 9.16
C LEU A 154 -13.50 1.29 10.29
N LEU A 155 -14.79 1.62 10.49
CA LEU A 155 -15.64 0.87 11.42
C LEU A 155 -15.73 -0.62 11.03
N ARG A 156 -15.87 -0.91 9.74
CA ARG A 156 -15.88 -2.31 9.25
C ARG A 156 -14.53 -3.00 9.42
N ALA A 157 -13.42 -2.27 9.27
CA ALA A 157 -12.08 -2.79 9.53
C ALA A 157 -11.85 -3.07 11.03
N ILE A 158 -12.43 -2.28 11.93
CA ILE A 158 -12.42 -2.58 13.38
C ILE A 158 -13.20 -3.87 13.67
N GLU A 159 -14.40 -4.04 13.11
CA GLU A 159 -15.17 -5.29 13.24
C GLU A 159 -14.45 -6.50 12.62
N CYS A 160 -13.70 -6.28 11.54
CA CYS A 160 -12.80 -7.27 10.96
C CYS A 160 -11.71 -7.66 11.97
N GLN A 161 -11.10 -6.67 12.61
CA GLN A 161 -10.00 -6.87 13.55
C GLN A 161 -10.45 -7.69 14.76
N GLU A 162 -11.64 -7.41 15.30
CA GLU A 162 -12.24 -8.17 16.41
C GLU A 162 -12.42 -9.67 16.10
N GLN A 163 -12.52 -10.04 14.81
CA GLN A 163 -12.65 -11.43 14.38
C GLN A 163 -11.29 -12.14 14.21
N GLN A 164 -10.19 -11.40 14.17
CA GLN A 164 -8.84 -11.98 14.03
C GLN A 164 -8.26 -12.49 15.36
N GLY A 165 -8.84 -12.07 16.49
CA GLY A 165 -8.44 -12.46 17.85
C GLY A 165 -7.60 -11.41 18.57
#